data_AF-A0A410UEY9-F1
#
_entry.id   AF-A0A410UEY9-F1
#
_cell.length_a   1.000
_cell.length_b   1.000
_cell.length_c   1.000
_cell.angle_alpha   90.00
_cell.angle_beta   90.00
_cell.angle_gamma   90.00
#
_symmetry.space_group_name_H-M   'P 1'
#
loop_
_entity.id
_entity.type
_entity.pdbx_description
1 polymer ?
#
loop_
_entity_poly.entity_id
_entity_poly.type
_entity_poly.pdbx_seq_one_letter_code
_entity_poly.pdbx_strand_id
1 'polypeptide(L)' 'MSVYPYDLFIMRRSVRRATNGASRDTIRRGERIAMDCLEHGRSRAESITAGTAYIRRTVRERSRGDAA' A
#
# COMPACT_ATOMS: atom_id res chain seq x y z
N MET A 1 -6.35 -13.79 13.99
CA MET A 1 -5.55 -12.66 14.51
C MET A 1 -6.42 -11.42 14.52
N SER A 2 -6.67 -10.81 15.68
CA SER A 2 -7.35 -9.50 15.74
C SER A 2 -6.38 -8.42 15.26
N VAL A 3 -6.65 -7.83 14.10
CA VAL A 3 -5.91 -6.64 13.63
C VAL A 3 -6.27 -5.48 14.54
N TYR A 4 -5.29 -4.97 15.29
CA TYR A 4 -5.55 -3.86 16.21
C TYR A 4 -5.83 -2.55 15.45
N PRO A 5 -6.76 -1.70 15.95
CA PRO A 5 -7.08 -0.42 15.31
C PRO A 5 -5.85 0.48 15.10
N TYR A 6 -4.86 0.37 16.00
CA TYR A 6 -3.59 1.08 15.91
C TYR A 6 -2.72 0.63 14.73
N ASP A 7 -2.72 -0.67 14.41
CA ASP A 7 -1.97 -1.23 13.29
C ASP A 7 -2.57 -0.78 11.97
N LEU A 8 -3.90 -0.77 11.89
CA LEU A 8 -4.69 -0.21 10.79
C LEU A 8 -4.33 1.25 10.52
N PHE A 9 -4.29 2.08 11.57
CA PHE A 9 -3.97 3.50 11.45
C PHE A 9 -2.57 3.72 10.90
N ILE A 10 -1.56 3.04 11.45
CA ILE A 10 -0.18 3.19 11.00
C ILE A 10 0.02 2.61 9.60
N MET A 11 -0.59 1.47 9.27
CA MET A 11 -0.48 0.89 7.93
C MET A 11 -0.99 1.88 6.88
N ARG A 12 -2.21 2.40 7.04
CA ARG A 12 -2.78 3.40 6.12
C ARG A 12 -1.93 4.66 6.03
N ARG A 13 -1.43 5.15 7.18
CA ARG A 13 -0.56 6.33 7.22
C ARG A 13 0.77 6.10 6.48
N SER A 14 1.41 4.96 6.69
CA SER A 14 2.68 4.60 6.05
C SER A 14 2.52 4.40 4.54
N VAL A 15 1.48 3.68 4.13
CA VAL A 15 1.16 3.46 2.71
C VAL A 15 0.91 4.79 2.00
N ARG A 16 0.09 5.68 2.58
CA ARG A 16 -0.21 6.99 2.01
C ARG A 16 1.03 7.89 1.90
N ARG A 17 1.92 7.90 2.90
CA ARG A 17 3.15 8.72 2.88
C ARG A 17 4.16 8.27 1.84
N ALA A 18 4.26 6.96 1.60
CA ALA A 18 5.30 6.41 0.73
C ALA A 18 5.07 6.69 -0.78
N THR A 19 3.91 7.27 -1.13
CA THR A 19 3.41 7.29 -2.51
C THR A 19 2.76 8.63 -2.85
N ASN A 20 3.47 9.73 -2.57
CA ASN A 20 3.06 11.07 -3.04
C ASN A 20 2.93 11.05 -4.57
N GLY A 21 1.80 11.50 -5.10
CA GLY A 21 1.49 11.49 -6.54
C GLY A 21 0.71 10.27 -7.05
N ALA A 22 0.46 9.27 -6.21
CA ALA A 22 -0.43 8.17 -6.58
C ALA A 22 -1.91 8.59 -6.55
N SER A 23 -2.71 8.06 -7.47
CA SER A 23 -4.16 8.31 -7.46
C SER A 23 -4.80 7.72 -6.19
N ARG A 24 -5.92 8.31 -5.76
CA ARG A 24 -6.67 7.83 -4.59
C ARG A 24 -7.04 6.34 -4.70
N ASP A 25 -7.36 5.86 -5.90
CA ASP A 25 -7.74 4.47 -6.13
C ASP A 25 -6.54 3.53 -6.05
N THR A 26 -5.37 3.97 -6.52
CA THR A 26 -4.12 3.23 -6.35
C THR A 26 -3.76 3.10 -4.88
N ILE A 27 -3.90 4.19 -4.11
CA ILE A 27 -3.67 4.19 -2.66
C ILE A 27 -4.64 3.23 -1.96
N ARG A 28 -5.95 3.28 -2.27
CA ARG A 28 -6.94 2.36 -1.70
C ARG A 28 -6.62 0.88 -2.00
N ARG A 29 -6.16 0.56 -3.21
CA ARG A 29 -5.73 -0.81 -3.55
C ARG A 29 -4.48 -1.23 -2.77
N GLY A 30 -3.49 -0.35 -2.64
CA GLY A 30 -2.30 -0.63 -1.83
C GLY A 30 -2.62 -0.81 -0.34
N GLU A 31 -3.53 -0.01 0.21
CA GLU A 31 -4.04 -0.18 1.58
C GLU A 31 -4.73 -1.54 1.75
N ARG A 32 -5.54 -1.96 0.77
CA ARG A 32 -6.18 -3.29 0.78
C ARG A 32 -5.15 -4.41 0.76
N ILE A 33 -4.17 -4.36 -0.14
CA ILE A 33 -3.10 -5.37 -0.22
C ILE A 33 -2.35 -5.48 1.11
N ALA A 34 -2.02 -4.35 1.74
CA ALA A 34 -1.37 -4.37 3.05
C ALA A 34 -2.24 -5.05 4.11
N MET A 35 -3.54 -4.75 4.14
CA MET A 35 -4.48 -5.39 5.06
C MET A 35 -4.59 -6.89 4.81
N ASP A 36 -4.74 -7.31 3.56
CA ASP A 36 -4.81 -8.73 3.20
C ASP A 36 -3.55 -9.46 3.67
N CYS A 37 -2.35 -8.89 3.45
CA CYS A 37 -1.11 -9.47 3.95
C CYS A 37 -1.13 -9.65 5.48
N LEU A 38 -1.63 -8.65 6.21
CA LEU A 38 -1.71 -8.72 7.67
C LEU A 38 -2.71 -9.78 8.15
N GLU A 39 -3.84 -9.93 7.46
CA GLU A 39 -4.84 -10.97 7.73
C GLU A 39 -4.30 -12.38 7.47
N HIS A 40 -3.41 -12.53 6.48
CA HIS A 40 -2.73 -13.80 6.17
C HIS A 40 -1.52 -14.07 7.09
N GLY A 41 -1.38 -13.33 8.18
CA GLY A 41 -0.35 -13.56 9.20
C GLY A 41 1.04 -13.04 8.84
N ARG A 42 1.16 -12.19 7.81
CA ARG A 42 2.43 -11.46 7.56
C ARG A 42 2.68 -10.44 8.66
N SER A 43 3.96 -10.15 8.87
CA SER A 43 4.32 -9.09 9.80
C SER A 43 3.85 -7.73 9.28
N ARG A 44 3.60 -6.79 10.20
CA ARG A 44 3.22 -5.41 9.85
C ARG A 44 4.17 -4.74 8.86
N ALA A 45 5.47 -4.97 9.00
CA ALA A 45 6.49 -4.40 8.11
C ALA A 45 6.37 -4.95 6.69
N GLU A 46 6.13 -6.26 6.54
CA GLU A 46 5.93 -6.90 5.24
C GLU A 46 4.64 -6.43 4.59
N SER A 47 3.55 -6.30 5.35
CA SER A 47 2.27 -5.80 4.87
C SER A 47 2.36 -4.38 4.32
N ILE A 48 3.01 -3.48 5.05
CA ILE A 48 3.27 -2.10 4.58
C ILE A 48 4.14 -2.12 3.31
N THR A 49 5.16 -2.96 3.28
CA THR A 49 6.04 -3.12 2.11
C THR A 49 5.25 -3.58 0.88
N ALA A 50 4.35 -4.56 1.03
CA ALA A 50 3.54 -5.06 -0.08
C ALA A 50 2.62 -3.98 -0.66
N GLY A 51 1.89 -3.27 0.20
CA GLY A 51 0.99 -2.18 -0.24
C GLY A 51 1.74 -1.04 -0.93
N THR A 52 2.90 -0.63 -0.39
CA THR A 52 3.72 0.44 -0.98
C THR A 52 4.42 0.01 -2.27
N ALA A 53 4.87 -1.24 -2.37
CA ALA A 53 5.46 -1.78 -3.59
C ALA A 53 4.46 -1.80 -4.75
N TYR A 54 3.21 -2.21 -4.50
CA TYR A 54 2.14 -2.16 -5.49
C TYR A 54 1.97 -0.75 -6.04
N ILE A 55 1.80 0.24 -5.17
CA ILE A 55 1.55 1.63 -5.58
C ILE A 55 2.74 2.18 -6.36
N ARG A 56 3.97 1.98 -5.87
CA ARG A 56 5.20 2.44 -6.57
C ARG A 56 5.30 1.85 -7.96
N ARG A 57 4.98 0.56 -8.11
CA ARG A 57 4.96 -0.12 -9.41
C ARG A 57 3.93 0.51 -10.33
N THR A 58 2.68 0.69 -9.88
CA THR A 58 1.60 1.28 -10.69
C THR A 58 1.91 2.72 -11.12
N VAL A 59 2.48 3.54 -10.23
CA VAL A 59 2.90 4.91 -10.56
C VAL A 59 3.98 4.88 -11.63
N ARG A 60 5.00 4.01 -11.48
CA ARG A 60 6.09 3.86 -12.45
C ARG A 60 5.60 3.39 -13.81
N GLU A 61 4.64 2.47 -13.86
CA GLU A 61 4.03 1.98 -15.10
C GLU A 61 3.26 3.08 -15.83
N ARG A 62 2.49 3.92 -15.10
CA ARG A 62 1.82 5.09 -15.69
C ARG A 62 2.80 6.09 -16.27
N SER A 63 3.85 6.45 -15.53
CA SER A 63 4.87 7.38 -16.02
C SER A 63 5.64 6.87 -17.25
N ARG A 64 5.64 5.55 -17.50
CA ARG A 64 6.22 4.97 -18.73
C ARG A 64 5.22 4.91 -19.88
N GLY A 65 3.93 4.75 -19.58
CA GLY A 65 2.86 4.75 -20.58
C GLY A 65 2.60 6.13 -21.18
N ASP A 66 2.79 7.20 -20.40
CA ASP A 66 2.70 8.59 -20.89
C ASP A 66 3.92 9.05 -21.71
N ALA A 67 4.97 8.22 -21.80
CA ALA A 67 6.23 8.54 -22.48
C ALA A 67 6.38 7.87 -23.86
N ALA A 68 5.31 7.25 -24.39
CA ALA A 68 5.26 6.58 -25.69
C ALA A 68 4.25 7.29 -26.61
#